data_AF-A0A9X1PJN8-F1
#
_entry.id   AF-A0A9X1PJN8-F1
#
_cell.length_a   1.000
_cell.length_b   1.000
_cell.length_c   1.000
_cell.angle_alpha   90.00
_cell.angle_beta   90.00
_cell.angle_gamma   90.00
#
_symmetry.space_group_name_H-M   'P 1'
#
loop_
_entity.id
_entity.type
_entity.pdbx_description
1 polymer ?
#
loop_
_entity_poly.entity_id
_entity_poly.type
_entity_poly.pdbx_seq_one_letter_code
_entity_poly.pdbx_strand_id
1 'polypeptide(L)'
;MDKATLVKRLKEAFVEKRNAGLLVDAIGLVPAYHGAVDDCYTLGVSAPSLKDIHVYAKMGAIIDILFECLTSEERAFIDRVRVFNNVEELESAKENEFEEYPYEGYDSYARAPKAELYEVA
;
A
#
# COMPACT_ATOMS: atom_id res chain seq x y z
N MET A 1 -16.70 2.78 5.02
CA MET A 1 -15.95 4.03 4.79
C MET A 1 -15.62 4.07 3.30
N ASP A 2 -15.75 5.20 2.63
CA ASP A 2 -15.38 5.26 1.21
C ASP A 2 -13.85 5.32 0.99
N LYS A 3 -13.41 4.94 -0.21
CA LYS A 3 -11.99 4.92 -0.59
C LYS A 3 -11.30 6.28 -0.44
N ALA A 4 -12.01 7.38 -0.74
CA ALA A 4 -11.44 8.73 -0.65
C ALA A 4 -11.12 9.09 0.81
N THR A 5 -12.00 8.72 1.73
CA THR A 5 -11.80 8.89 3.17
C THR A 5 -10.64 8.02 3.65
N LEU A 6 -10.58 6.74 3.24
CA LEU A 6 -9.45 5.85 3.56
C LEU A 6 -8.11 6.44 3.11
N VAL A 7 -8.02 6.90 1.85
CA VAL A 7 -6.81 7.54 1.30
C VAL A 7 -6.43 8.76 2.13
N LYS A 8 -7.40 9.60 2.49
CA LYS A 8 -7.14 10.78 3.33
C LYS A 8 -6.54 10.38 4.69
N ARG A 9 -7.12 9.39 5.35
CA ARG A 9 -6.66 8.89 6.66
C ARG A 9 -5.25 8.28 6.60
N LEU A 10 -4.96 7.52 5.54
CA LEU A 10 -3.62 6.98 5.28
C LEU A 10 -2.59 8.10 5.08
N LYS A 11 -2.92 9.11 4.26
CA LYS A 11 -2.04 10.27 4.06
C LYS A 11 -1.76 11.00 5.37
N GLU A 12 -2.79 11.27 6.17
CA GLU A 12 -2.65 11.91 7.47
C GLU A 12 -1.72 11.10 8.40
N ALA A 13 -1.92 9.78 8.48
CA ALA A 13 -1.08 8.89 9.28
C ALA A 13 0.40 8.93 8.89
N PHE A 14 0.70 8.88 7.59
CA PHE A 14 2.10 8.92 7.12
C PHE A 14 2.74 10.32 7.28
N VAL A 15 1.98 11.39 7.04
CA VAL A 15 2.46 12.77 7.28
C VAL A 15 2.78 12.99 8.76
N GLU A 16 1.98 12.47 9.68
CA GLU A 16 2.24 12.56 11.12
C GLU A 16 3.58 11.92 11.51
N LYS A 17 3.94 10.81 10.86
CA LYS A 17 5.19 10.08 11.10
C LYS A 17 6.42 10.69 10.43
N ARG A 18 6.26 11.73 9.61
CA ARG A 18 7.38 12.45 9.00
C ARG A 18 8.35 13.02 10.03
N ASN A 19 7.81 13.55 11.13
CA ASN A 19 8.61 14.09 12.24
C ASN A 19 9.39 13.00 13.00
N ALA A 20 9.00 11.73 12.89
CA ALA A 20 9.72 10.59 13.44
C ALA A 20 10.78 10.01 12.48
N GLY A 21 11.02 10.66 11.33
CA GLY A 21 12.03 10.24 10.36
C GLY A 21 11.51 9.28 9.29
N LEU A 22 10.21 8.96 9.26
CA LEU A 22 9.62 8.18 8.19
C LEU A 22 9.29 9.09 6.99
N LEU A 23 9.88 8.82 5.84
CA LEU A 23 9.52 9.45 4.58
C LEU A 23 8.73 8.45 3.74
N VAL A 24 7.47 8.81 3.44
CA VAL A 24 6.61 8.13 2.48
C VAL A 24 6.26 9.13 1.39
N ASP A 25 6.59 8.83 0.14
CA ASP A 25 6.37 9.74 -0.99
C ASP A 25 5.02 9.50 -1.68
N ALA A 26 4.58 8.25 -1.71
CA ALA A 26 3.35 7.83 -2.36
C ALA A 26 2.76 6.57 -1.73
N ILE A 27 1.45 6.44 -1.85
CA ILE A 27 0.71 5.22 -1.54
C ILE A 27 -0.07 4.76 -2.76
N GLY A 28 -0.38 3.48 -2.83
CA GLY A 28 -1.23 2.89 -3.85
C GLY A 28 -2.27 1.98 -3.23
N LEU A 29 -3.49 2.03 -3.74
CA LEU A 29 -4.55 1.10 -3.36
C LEU A 29 -5.03 0.33 -4.57
N VAL A 30 -5.16 -0.99 -4.40
CA VAL A 30 -5.77 -1.89 -5.37
C VAL A 30 -6.74 -2.81 -4.66
N PRO A 31 -7.92 -3.12 -5.23
CA PRO A 31 -8.84 -4.08 -4.64
C PRO A 31 -8.15 -5.41 -4.35
N ALA A 32 -8.31 -5.93 -3.13
CA ALA A 32 -7.77 -7.22 -2.75
C ALA A 32 -8.51 -8.36 -3.48
N TYR A 33 -7.83 -9.51 -3.63
CA TYR A 33 -8.42 -10.72 -4.25
C TYR A 33 -9.04 -10.45 -5.63
N HIS A 34 -8.39 -9.66 -6.47
CA HIS A 34 -8.90 -9.25 -7.79
C HIS A 34 -10.28 -8.54 -7.73
N GLY A 35 -10.60 -7.90 -6.60
CA GLY A 35 -11.90 -7.25 -6.37
C GLY A 35 -13.03 -8.20 -5.97
N ALA A 36 -12.72 -9.44 -5.57
CA ALA A 36 -13.73 -10.37 -5.08
C ALA A 36 -14.33 -9.98 -3.71
N VAL A 37 -13.65 -9.09 -2.98
CA VAL A 37 -14.11 -8.58 -1.68
C VAL A 37 -14.28 -7.08 -1.79
N ASP A 38 -15.51 -6.62 -1.57
CA ASP A 38 -15.83 -5.20 -1.55
C ASP A 38 -15.09 -4.51 -0.41
N ASP A 39 -14.67 -3.26 -0.66
CA ASP A 39 -14.06 -2.39 0.34
C ASP A 39 -12.80 -2.94 1.03
N CYS A 40 -12.08 -3.86 0.37
CA CYS A 40 -10.85 -4.45 0.87
C CYS A 40 -9.71 -4.20 -0.13
N TYR A 41 -8.56 -3.73 0.34
CA TYR A 41 -7.48 -3.23 -0.51
C TYR A 41 -6.11 -3.76 -0.11
N THR A 42 -5.25 -4.00 -1.10
CA THR A 42 -3.81 -4.06 -0.91
C THR A 42 -3.23 -2.66 -0.93
N LEU A 43 -2.46 -2.32 0.11
CA LEU A 43 -1.75 -1.05 0.24
C LEU A 43 -0.31 -1.18 -0.23
N GLY A 44 0.02 -0.52 -1.33
CA GLY A 44 1.40 -0.25 -1.74
C GLY A 44 1.90 1.05 -1.10
N VAL A 45 3.13 1.07 -0.58
CA VAL A 45 3.74 2.25 0.05
C VAL A 45 5.13 2.46 -0.52
N SER A 46 5.40 3.66 -1.02
CA SER A 46 6.75 4.09 -1.37
C SER A 46 7.40 4.74 -0.15
N ALA A 47 8.41 4.08 0.43
CA ALA A 47 9.05 4.51 1.67
C ALA A 47 10.58 4.58 1.53
N PRO A 48 11.15 5.61 0.87
CA PRO A 48 12.59 5.72 0.64
C PRO A 48 13.43 5.78 1.92
N SER A 49 12.88 6.26 3.03
CA SER A 49 13.58 6.23 4.33
C SER A 49 13.84 4.81 4.84
N LEU A 50 13.17 3.80 4.28
CA LEU A 50 13.29 2.39 4.66
C LEU A 50 14.03 1.54 3.59
N LYS A 51 14.62 2.16 2.56
CA LYS A 51 15.20 1.44 1.41
C LYS A 51 16.27 0.40 1.76
N ASP A 52 17.06 0.67 2.81
CA ASP A 52 18.17 -0.20 3.24
C ASP A 52 17.72 -1.23 4.30
N ILE A 53 16.41 -1.30 4.58
CA ILE A 53 15.80 -2.20 5.54
C ILE A 53 15.26 -3.43 4.82
N HIS A 54 15.44 -4.60 5.43
CA HIS A 54 14.90 -5.87 4.91
C HIS A 54 13.38 -5.80 4.68
N VAL A 55 12.89 -6.44 3.61
CA VAL A 55 11.49 -6.36 3.15
C VAL A 55 10.44 -6.58 4.25
N TYR A 56 10.58 -7.64 5.04
CA TYR A 56 9.65 -7.91 6.14
C TYR A 56 9.70 -6.86 7.26
N ALA A 57 10.87 -6.27 7.52
CA ALA A 57 11.02 -5.25 8.55
C ALA A 57 10.42 -3.91 8.11
N LYS A 58 10.56 -3.52 6.84
CA LYS A 58 9.87 -2.33 6.30
C LYS A 58 8.35 -2.51 6.29
N MET A 59 7.84 -3.71 5.97
CA MET A 59 6.41 -4.02 6.09
C MET A 59 5.93 -3.91 7.54
N GLY A 60 6.67 -4.46 8.50
CA GLY A 60 6.37 -4.34 9.92
C GLY A 60 6.26 -2.89 10.38
N ALA A 61 7.22 -2.04 10.01
CA ALA A 61 7.20 -0.62 10.36
C ALA A 61 5.94 0.10 9.84
N ILE A 62 5.51 -0.18 8.60
CA ILE A 62 4.27 0.40 8.06
C ILE A 62 3.05 -0.13 8.79
N ILE A 63 2.99 -1.44 9.07
CA ILE A 63 1.88 -2.04 9.83
C ILE A 63 1.75 -1.41 11.21
N ASP A 64 2.86 -1.22 11.93
CA ASP A 64 2.86 -0.59 13.25
C ASP A 64 2.25 0.82 13.21
N ILE A 65 2.55 1.61 12.17
CA ILE A 65 1.96 2.94 11.95
C ILE A 65 0.45 2.85 11.71
N LEU A 66 -0.01 1.89 10.91
CA LEU A 66 -1.45 1.67 10.72
C LEU A 66 -2.13 1.29 12.05
N PHE A 67 -1.45 0.51 12.90
CA PHE A 67 -1.96 0.15 14.22
C PHE A 67 -2.03 1.33 15.18
N GLU A 68 -1.08 2.26 15.08
CA GLU A 68 -1.00 3.44 15.93
C GLU A 68 -1.97 4.56 15.52
N CYS A 69 -2.10 4.83 14.21
CA CYS A 69 -2.79 6.02 13.70
C CYS A 69 -4.23 5.77 13.24
N LEU A 70 -4.59 4.52 12.91
CA LEU A 70 -5.93 4.16 12.46
C LEU A 70 -6.70 3.43 13.56
N THR A 71 -8.02 3.40 13.42
CA THR A 71 -8.90 2.53 14.21
C THR A 71 -8.93 1.11 13.63
N SER A 72 -9.42 0.14 14.39
CA SER A 72 -9.60 -1.22 13.88
C SER A 72 -10.58 -1.29 12.70
N GLU A 73 -11.61 -0.44 12.69
CA GLU A 73 -12.56 -0.36 11.58
C GLU A 73 -11.90 0.19 10.31
N GLU A 74 -11.08 1.24 10.42
CA GLU A 74 -10.33 1.80 9.29
C GLU A 74 -9.29 0.81 8.75
N ARG A 75 -8.61 0.07 9.63
CA ARG A 75 -7.65 -0.97 9.23
C ARG A 75 -8.29 -2.15 8.52
N ALA A 76 -9.56 -2.46 8.80
CA ALA A 76 -10.25 -3.60 8.19
C ALA A 76 -10.38 -3.48 6.66
N PHE A 77 -10.19 -2.27 6.11
CA PHE A 77 -10.15 -2.03 4.66
C PHE A 77 -8.81 -2.43 4.02
N ILE A 78 -7.77 -2.76 4.81
CA ILE A 78 -6.44 -3.12 4.32
C ILE A 78 -6.18 -4.61 4.55
N ASP A 79 -6.11 -5.39 3.47
CA ASP A 79 -5.79 -6.83 3.50
C ASP A 79 -4.29 -7.05 3.78
N ARG A 80 -3.46 -6.37 2.98
CA ARG A 80 -2.01 -6.55 3.00
C ARG A 80 -1.29 -5.26 2.68
N VAL A 81 -0.03 -5.20 3.10
CA VAL A 81 0.88 -4.08 2.85
C VAL A 81 2.05 -4.55 1.98
N ARG A 82 2.46 -3.73 1.02
CA ARG A 82 3.68 -3.88 0.20
C ARG A 82 4.47 -2.59 0.28
N VAL A 83 5.78 -2.69 0.48
CA VAL A 83 6.64 -1.52 0.71
C VAL A 83 7.78 -1.49 -0.28
N PHE A 84 7.81 -0.43 -1.08
CA PHE A 84 8.75 -0.16 -2.16
C PHE A 84 9.76 0.90 -1.74
N ASN A 85 10.95 0.88 -2.34
CA ASN A 85 12.03 1.77 -1.96
C ASN A 85 11.89 3.18 -2.55
N ASN A 86 11.07 3.34 -3.58
CA ASN A 86 10.86 4.59 -4.30
C ASN A 86 9.54 4.53 -5.08
N VAL A 87 9.16 5.64 -5.73
CA VAL A 87 7.88 5.76 -6.42
C VAL A 87 7.90 4.96 -7.72
N GLU A 88 9.06 4.84 -8.38
CA GLU A 88 9.23 4.11 -9.63
C GLU A 88 8.96 2.61 -9.45
N GLU A 89 9.43 2.00 -8.37
CA GLU A 89 9.14 0.61 -8.00
C GLU A 89 7.65 0.41 -7.72
N LEU A 90 7.02 1.33 -6.98
CA LEU A 90 5.57 1.29 -6.70
C LEU A 90 4.76 1.39 -8.00
N GLU A 91 5.11 2.32 -8.88
CA GLU A 91 4.48 2.54 -10.18
C GLU A 91 4.66 1.33 -11.11
N SER A 92 5.84 0.71 -11.13
CA SER A 92 6.09 -0.51 -11.91
C SER A 92 5.25 -1.70 -11.43
N ALA A 93 4.88 -1.72 -10.15
CA ALA A 93 4.15 -2.83 -9.53
C ALA A 93 2.61 -2.67 -9.58
N LYS A 94 2.10 -1.50 -9.98
CA LYS A 94 0.66 -1.18 -9.98
C LYS A 94 -0.18 -2.06 -10.93
N GLU A 95 0.45 -2.58 -11.98
CA GLU A 95 -0.21 -3.40 -13.00
C GLU A 95 -0.33 -4.87 -12.58
N ASN A 96 0.39 -5.28 -11.52
CA ASN A 96 0.38 -6.65 -10.99
C ASN A 96 -0.09 -6.69 -9.53
N GLU A 97 -0.96 -5.76 -9.13
CA GLU A 97 -1.54 -5.69 -7.79
C GLU A 97 -0.49 -5.67 -6.65
N PHE A 98 0.70 -5.14 -6.94
CA PHE A 98 1.87 -5.12 -6.05
C PHE A 98 2.49 -6.48 -5.72
N GLU A 99 2.26 -7.52 -6.54
CA GLU A 99 2.89 -8.84 -6.38
C GLU A 99 4.24 -8.94 -7.12
N GLU A 100 5.20 -9.67 -6.55
CA GLU A 100 6.60 -9.70 -7.00
C GLU A 100 6.85 -10.51 -8.27
N TYR A 101 5.97 -11.45 -8.64
CA TYR A 101 6.15 -12.29 -9.83
C TYR A 101 4.80 -12.65 -10.47
N PRO A 102 4.73 -12.77 -11.81
CA PRO A 102 3.64 -13.50 -12.43
C PRO A 102 3.79 -14.98 -12.04
N TYR A 103 2.76 -15.56 -11.43
CA TYR A 103 2.69 -17.00 -11.25
C TYR A 103 2.74 -17.64 -12.65
N GLU A 104 3.86 -18.29 -13.01
CA GLU A 104 3.99 -19.04 -14.25
C GLU A 104 2.85 -20.07 -14.33
N GLY A 105 1.88 -19.82 -15.22
CA GLY A 105 0.70 -20.68 -15.40
C GLY A 105 -0.66 -19.96 -15.30
N TYR A 106 -0.70 -18.69 -14.89
CA TYR A 106 -1.92 -17.88 -14.99
C TYR A 106 -2.01 -17.19 -16.37
N ASP A 107 -2.23 -18.00 -17.41
CA ASP A 107 -2.69 -17.47 -18.70
C ASP A 107 -4.10 -16.90 -18.51
N SER A 108 -4.24 -15.58 -18.67
CA SER A 108 -5.51 -14.86 -18.77
C SER A 108 -6.43 -14.88 -17.54
N TYR A 109 -6.16 -14.03 -16.55
CA TYR A 109 -7.29 -13.36 -15.88
C TYR A 109 -7.39 -11.94 -16.43
N ALA A 110 -8.58 -11.64 -16.93
CA ALA A 110 -8.96 -10.37 -17.49
C ALA A 110 -8.59 -9.24 -16.53
N ARG A 111 -7.89 -8.21 -17.04
CA ARG A 111 -7.83 -6.85 -16.48
C ARG A 111 -7.80 -6.82 -14.95
N ALA A 112 -6.72 -7.33 -14.35
CA ALA A 112 -6.43 -7.05 -12.94
C ALA A 112 -6.68 -5.55 -12.68
N PRO A 113 -7.42 -5.19 -11.61
CA PRO A 113 -7.67 -3.79 -11.32
C PRO A 113 -6.33 -3.10 -11.14
N LYS A 114 -6.12 -2.01 -11.88
CA LYS A 114 -4.90 -1.22 -11.76
C LYS A 114 -4.92 -0.50 -10.42
N ALA A 115 -3.80 -0.52 -9.72
CA ALA A 115 -3.72 0.27 -8.49
C ALA A 115 -3.84 1.77 -8.79
N GLU A 116 -4.56 2.48 -7.93
CA GLU A 116 -4.63 3.93 -7.95
C GLU A 116 -3.56 4.48 -7.00
N LEU A 117 -2.68 5.34 -7.51
CA LEU A 117 -1.60 5.94 -6.74
C LEU A 117 -1.95 7.34 -6.27
N TYR A 118 -1.41 7.70 -5.11
CA TYR A 118 -1.65 8.97 -4.45
C TYR A 118 -0.37 9.47 -3.79
N GLU A 119 0.04 10.70 -4.12
CA GLU A 119 1.16 11.37 -3.46
C GLU A 119 0.86 11.65 -1.98
N VAL A 120 1.88 11.46 -1.14
CA VAL A 120 1.89 11.79 0.29
C VAL A 120 2.83 12.99 0.43
N ALA A 121 2.26 14.19 0.53
CA ALA A 121 2.97 15.48 0.49
C ALA A 121 4.22 15.55 1.38
#